data_AF-A0A8T3ZQC0-F1
#
_entry.id   AF-A0A8T3ZQC0-F1
#
_cell.length_a   1.000
_cell.length_b   1.000
_cell.length_c   1.000
_cell.angle_alpha   90.00
_cell.angle_beta   90.00
_cell.angle_gamma   90.00
#
_symmetry.space_group_name_H-M   'P 1'
#
loop_
_entity.id
_entity.type
_entity.pdbx_description
1 polymer ?
#
loop_
_entity_poly.entity_id
_entity_poly.type
_entity_poly.pdbx_seq_one_letter_code
_entity_poly.pdbx_strand_id
1 'polypeptide(L)' 'MKAYVILAVMLTMTIFTIADAHAATDSKVQPKDQPNFHAKVTKEKTNGKNLEIIEFQCKLAK' A
#
# COMPACT_ATOMS: atom_id res chain seq x y z
N MET A 1 -22.18 20.57 -28.76
CA MET A 1 -20.85 21.12 -28.37
C MET A 1 -20.59 21.08 -26.86
N LYS A 2 -21.43 21.69 -26.01
CA LYS A 2 -21.18 21.77 -24.55
C LYS A 2 -21.03 20.41 -23.84
N ALA A 3 -21.83 19.40 -24.19
CA ALA A 3 -21.77 18.07 -23.56
C ALA A 3 -20.47 17.31 -23.86
N TYR A 4 -19.93 17.42 -25.08
CA TYR A 4 -18.66 16.78 -25.46
C TYR A 4 -17.46 17.36 -24.72
N VAL A 5 -17.49 18.67 -24.45
CA VAL A 5 -16.47 19.34 -23.64
C VAL A 5 -16.51 18.83 -22.20
N ILE A 6 -17.71 18.70 -21.62
CA ILE A 6 -17.89 18.16 -20.26
C ILE A 6 -17.38 16.71 -20.19
N LEU A 7 -17.70 15.88 -21.19
CA LEU A 7 -17.24 14.50 -21.26
C LEU A 7 -15.70 14.42 -21.35
N ALA A 8 -15.07 15.26 -22.17
CA ALA A 8 -13.60 15.31 -22.29
C ALA A 8 -12.92 15.74 -20.99
N VAL A 9 -13.50 16.72 -20.27
CA VAL A 9 -12.98 17.15 -18.96
C VAL A 9 -13.13 16.04 -17.91
N MET A 10 -14.25 15.31 -17.89
CA MET A 10 -14.40 14.17 -16.99
C MET A 10 -13.43 13.04 -17.31
N LEU A 11 -13.20 12.74 -18.59
CA LEU A 11 -12.28 11.69 -19.00
C LEU A 11 -10.84 12.01 -18.59
N THR A 12 -10.40 13.26 -18.81
CA THR A 12 -9.05 13.71 -18.43
C THR A 12 -8.84 13.66 -16.92
N MET A 13 -9.80 14.13 -16.12
CA MET A 13 -9.72 14.03 -14.65
C MET A 13 -9.58 12.59 -14.16
N THR A 14 -10.31 11.65 -14.77
CA THR A 14 -10.21 10.23 -14.42
C THR A 14 -8.83 9.64 -14.74
N ILE A 15 -8.20 10.06 -15.83
CA ILE A 15 -6.85 9.60 -16.19
C ILE A 15 -5.81 10.11 -15.19
N PHE A 16 -5.91 11.39 -14.80
CA PHE A 16 -4.99 11.98 -13.81
C PHE A 16 -5.10 11.32 -12.44
N THR A 17 -6.31 11.02 -11.96
CA THR A 17 -6.50 10.36 -10.67
C THR A 17 -5.98 8.93 -10.66
N ILE A 18 -6.13 8.19 -11.77
CA ILE A 18 -5.55 6.85 -11.91
C ILE A 18 -4.01 6.93 -11.93
N ALA A 19 -3.43 7.88 -12.67
CA ALA A 19 -1.98 8.04 -12.74
C ALA A 19 -1.36 8.39 -11.38
N ASP A 20 -1.97 9.29 -10.61
CA ASP A 20 -1.53 9.67 -9.26
C ASP A 20 -1.64 8.49 -8.27
N ALA A 21 -2.74 7.73 -8.34
CA ALA A 21 -2.90 6.52 -7.53
C ALA A 21 -1.83 5.46 -7.82
N HIS A 22 -1.37 5.35 -9.07
CA HIS A 22 -0.30 4.42 -9.44
C HIS A 22 1.09 4.95 -9.06
N ALA A 23 1.33 6.26 -9.14
CA ALA A 23 2.60 6.88 -8.72
C ALA A 23 2.90 6.65 -7.22
N ALA A 24 1.87 6.57 -6.38
CA ALA A 24 2.02 6.23 -4.96
C ALA A 24 2.50 4.78 -4.69
N THR A 25 2.55 3.93 -5.73
CA THR A 25 2.98 2.54 -5.62
C THR A 25 4.50 2.39 -5.76
N ASP A 26 5.16 3.28 -6.49
CA ASP A 26 6.60 3.19 -6.80
C ASP A 26 7.51 3.75 -5.70
N SER A 27 6.97 4.49 -4.72
CA SER A 27 7.74 4.99 -3.56
C SER A 27 7.73 4.07 -2.34
N LYS A 28 7.19 2.84 -2.46
CA LYS A 28 7.11 1.92 -1.32
C LYS A 28 8.38 1.08 -1.23
N VAL A 29 9.37 1.59 -0.50
CA VAL A 29 10.39 0.74 0.14
C VAL A 29 9.64 -0.39 0.85
N GLN A 30 9.90 -1.65 0.47
CA GLN A 30 9.18 -2.78 1.07
C GLN A 30 9.43 -2.75 2.58
N PRO A 31 8.48 -3.17 3.42
CA PRO A 31 8.67 -3.13 4.87
C PRO A 31 10.00 -3.74 5.31
N LYS A 32 10.40 -4.88 4.73
CA LYS A 32 11.69 -5.55 4.97
C LYS A 32 12.94 -4.71 4.69
N ASP A 33 12.83 -3.73 3.79
CA ASP A 33 13.91 -2.88 3.31
C ASP A 33 13.95 -1.55 4.08
N GLN A 34 13.03 -1.33 5.05
CA GLN A 34 13.06 -0.15 5.91
C GLN A 34 14.15 -0.31 6.99
N PRO A 35 14.94 0.75 7.27
CA PRO A 35 16.04 0.68 8.25
C PRO A 35 15.59 0.35 9.67
N ASN A 36 14.32 0.59 10.00
CA ASN A 36 13.73 0.31 11.32
C ASN A 36 12.83 -0.93 11.31
N PHE A 37 12.95 -1.81 10.32
CA PHE A 37 12.14 -3.00 10.23
C PHE A 37 12.62 -4.10 11.18
N HIS A 38 11.78 -4.42 12.15
CA HIS A 38 11.99 -5.55 13.05
C HIS A 38 10.80 -6.50 12.91
N ALA A 39 10.99 -7.59 12.17
CA ALA A 39 10.01 -8.67 12.12
C ALA A 39 10.10 -9.51 13.39
N LYS A 40 8.99 -9.62 14.12
CA LYS A 40 8.86 -10.55 15.23
C LYS A 40 8.00 -11.72 14.75
N VAL A 41 8.60 -12.91 14.69
CA VAL A 41 7.91 -14.14 14.31
C VAL A 41 7.55 -14.91 15.57
N THR A 42 6.27 -15.04 15.83
CA THR A 42 5.74 -15.84 16.94
C THR A 42 5.11 -17.10 16.36
N LYS A 43 5.56 -18.27 16.84
CA LYS A 43 5.00 -19.57 16.45
C LYS A 43 4.13 -20.09 17.59
N GLU A 44 2.84 -20.24 17.34
CA GLU A 44 1.89 -20.75 18.32
C GLU A 44 1.15 -21.97 17.78
N LYS A 45 0.65 -22.81 18.69
CA LYS A 45 -0.14 -23.98 18.33
C LYS A 45 -1.52 -23.87 18.96
N THR A 46 -2.52 -23.52 18.15
CA THR A 46 -3.90 -23.29 18.61
C THR A 46 -4.83 -24.26 17.87
N ASN A 47 -5.65 -25.01 18.62
CA ASN A 47 -6.53 -26.06 18.08
C ASN A 47 -5.83 -27.07 17.15
N GLY A 48 -4.62 -27.50 17.51
CA GLY A 48 -3.85 -28.48 16.72
C GLY A 48 -3.24 -27.94 15.43
N LYS A 49 -3.48 -26.67 15.09
CA LYS A 49 -2.86 -25.98 13.95
C LYS A 49 -1.65 -25.17 14.42
N ASN A 50 -0.56 -25.25 13.66
CA ASN A 50 0.58 -24.36 13.85
C ASN A 50 0.27 -23.02 13.17
N LEU A 51 0.27 -21.94 13.94
CA LEU A 51 0.17 -20.57 13.46
C LEU A 51 1.53 -19.90 13.52
N GLU A 52 1.86 -19.17 12.46
CA GLU A 52 3.02 -18.29 12.40
C GLU A 52 2.52 -16.86 12.28
N ILE A 53 2.72 -16.08 13.34
CA ILE A 53 2.32 -14.68 13.42
C ILE A 53 3.55 -13.85 13.12
N ILE A 54 3.50 -13.08 12.03
CA ILE A 54 4.56 -12.15 11.64
C ILE A 54 4.10 -10.75 12.02
N GLU A 55 4.64 -10.20 13.10
CA GLU A 55 4.40 -8.82 13.52
C GLU A 55 5.42 -7.89 12.87
N PHE A 56 4.93 -6.84 12.23
CA PHE A 56 5.76 -5.79 11.62
C PHE A 56 5.77 -4.56 12.51
N GLN A 57 6.87 -4.32 13.24
CA GLN A 57 7.05 -3.09 14.01
C GLN A 57 7.79 -2.06 13.16
N CYS A 58 7.06 -1.17 12.48
CA CYS A 58 7.64 0.06 11.94
C CYS A 58 7.66 1.12 13.04
N LYS A 59 8.83 1.40 13.62
CA LYS A 59 9.00 2.62 14.43
C LYS A 59 8.98 3.83 13.48
N LEU A 60 7.94 4.67 13.59
CA LEU A 60 7.97 6.01 13.02
C LEU A 60 9.22 6.73 13.57
N ALA A 61 10.11 7.16 12.67
CA ALA A 61 11.28 7.94 13.04
C ALA A 61 10.83 9.18 13.83
N LYS A 62 11.50 9.45 14.96
CA LYS A 62 11.20 10.55 15.89
C LYS A 62 11.72 11.88 15.37
#